data_AF-A0A3E0P2A0-F1
#
_entry.id   AF-A0A3E0P2A0-F1
#
_cell.length_a   1.000
_cell.length_b   1.000
_cell.length_c   1.000
_cell.angle_alpha   90.00
_cell.angle_beta   90.00
_cell.angle_gamma   90.00
#
_symmetry.space_group_name_H-M   'P 1'
#
loop_
_entity.id
_entity.type
_entity.pdbx_description
1 polymer ?
#
loop_
_entity_poly.entity_id
_entity_poly.type
_entity_poly.pdbx_seq_one_letter_code
_entity_poly.pdbx_strand_id
1 'polypeptide(L)'
;MHLTTDALEFLFWLPPAVSLLLIGHALWPRVPRERTPRRRLAAVLVAAGEAVGIGFWLGGGLVLFGWAFWYGDNDHWFWTGGWCIGAVVAGVTAAAVAWKLATGRASRRFLYVHAAGAIVLLASLGATYAFHFLNTIKGTNPDAIAQQFADNLSARTGEPIRVIETQRAPDDTRRSYRLMAPDEPRGRLSLHRRGWFGWSHSSSAMFPPSQDELARARQRLKTDTAGGKPILECITENYPGTPSAAEAQKLLDGLKVNSTRQ
;
A
#
# COMPACT_ATOMS: atom_id res chain seq x y z
N MET A 1 2.73 2.84 -7.93
CA MET A 1 3.58 1.66 -7.64
C MET A 1 5.01 2.08 -7.23
N HIS A 2 5.20 3.26 -6.59
CA HIS A 2 6.51 3.77 -6.16
C HIS A 2 6.83 3.52 -4.67
N LEU A 3 5.81 3.32 -3.83
CA LEU A 3 5.95 3.09 -2.38
C LEU A 3 6.81 1.89 -1.99
N THR A 4 6.91 0.86 -2.85
CA THR A 4 7.70 -0.34 -2.55
C THR A 4 9.20 -0.09 -2.70
N THR A 5 9.61 0.79 -3.60
CA THR A 5 11.03 1.13 -3.83
C THR A 5 11.54 2.00 -2.69
N ASP A 6 10.77 3.01 -2.29
CA ASP A 6 11.14 3.93 -1.20
C ASP A 6 11.22 3.22 0.16
N ALA A 7 10.32 2.25 0.41
CA ALA A 7 10.34 1.43 1.63
C ALA A 7 11.53 0.45 1.68
N LEU A 8 12.00 -0.04 0.52
CA LEU A 8 13.19 -0.89 0.43
C LEU A 8 14.46 -0.07 0.59
N GLU A 9 14.51 1.14 0.02
CA GLU A 9 15.60 2.09 0.28
C GLU A 9 15.68 2.45 1.78
N PHE A 10 14.53 2.63 2.44
CA PHE A 10 14.46 2.86 3.89
C PHE A 10 15.12 1.73 4.71
N LEU A 11 14.77 0.48 4.40
CA LEU A 11 15.37 -0.69 5.06
C LEU A 11 16.87 -0.85 4.74
N PHE A 12 17.32 -0.32 3.61
CA PHE A 12 18.73 -0.36 3.22
C PHE A 12 19.59 0.64 4.00
N TRP A 13 19.06 1.84 4.30
CA TRP A 13 19.82 2.90 4.97
C TRP A 13 19.76 2.85 6.51
N LEU A 14 18.77 2.19 7.09
CA LEU A 14 18.63 2.06 8.55
C LEU A 14 19.81 1.31 9.21
N PRO A 15 20.27 0.12 8.71
CA PRO A 15 21.36 -0.61 9.33
C PRO A 15 22.71 0.13 9.31
N PRO A 16 23.13 0.80 8.21
CA PRO A 16 24.32 1.64 8.20
C PRO A 16 24.28 2.79 9.21
N ALA A 17 23.14 3.48 9.33
CA ALA A 17 22.96 4.61 10.26
C ALA A 17 23.10 4.17 11.72
N VAL A 18 22.42 3.08 12.09
CA VAL A 18 22.52 2.48 13.44
C VAL A 18 23.93 1.98 13.70
N SER A 19 24.59 1.36 12.71
CA SER A 19 25.97 0.86 12.83
C SER A 19 26.96 1.99 13.08
N LEU A 20 26.85 3.11 12.37
CA LEU A 20 27.71 4.28 12.57
C LEU A 20 27.53 4.90 13.97
N LEU A 21 26.30 4.99 14.46
CA LEU A 21 26.01 5.45 15.82
C LEU A 21 26.59 4.50 16.87
N LEU A 22 26.39 3.18 16.73
CA LEU A 22 26.91 2.18 17.66
C LEU A 22 28.44 2.14 17.67
N ILE A 23 29.09 2.21 16.51
CA ILE A 23 30.56 2.26 16.38
C ILE A 23 31.11 3.54 17.01
N GLY A 24 30.51 4.70 16.71
CA GLY A 24 30.89 5.97 17.32
C GLY A 24 30.77 5.94 18.84
N HIS A 25 29.69 5.33 19.36
CA HIS A 25 29.45 5.22 20.79
C HIS A 25 30.37 4.22 21.50
N ALA A 26 30.75 3.12 20.83
CA ALA A 26 31.68 2.13 21.37
C ALA A 26 33.13 2.65 21.42
N LEU A 27 33.52 3.47 20.43
CA LEU A 27 34.86 4.04 20.36
C LEU A 27 35.06 5.17 21.38
N TRP A 28 34.05 6.00 21.64
CA TRP A 28 34.22 7.24 22.41
C TRP A 28 34.65 7.09 23.90
N PRO A 29 34.05 6.22 24.74
CA PRO A 29 34.41 6.13 26.16
C PRO A 29 35.85 5.66 26.40
N ARG A 30 36.52 5.12 25.38
CA ARG A 30 37.89 4.60 25.44
C ARG A 30 38.96 5.54 24.91
N VAL A 31 38.58 6.74 24.43
CA VAL A 31 39.54 7.69 23.86
C VAL A 31 40.00 8.68 24.94
N PRO A 32 41.31 8.75 25.24
CA PRO A 32 41.88 9.73 26.17
C PRO A 32 41.50 11.17 25.80
N ARG A 33 41.43 12.07 26.79
CA ARG A 33 41.09 13.50 26.60
C ARG A 33 42.05 14.24 25.66
N GLU A 34 43.19 13.66 25.35
CA GLU A 34 44.18 14.22 24.43
C GLU A 34 43.67 14.24 22.98
N ARG A 35 44.19 15.17 22.17
CA ARG A 35 43.85 15.36 20.74
C ARG A 35 44.42 14.23 19.88
N THR A 36 44.05 12.99 20.16
CA THR A 36 44.46 11.84 19.37
C THR A 36 43.62 11.74 18.08
N PRO A 37 44.17 11.24 16.97
CA PRO A 37 43.46 11.06 15.71
C PRO A 37 42.21 10.16 15.86
N ARG A 38 42.24 9.20 16.79
CA ARG A 38 41.08 8.35 17.15
C ARG A 38 39.89 9.15 17.67
N ARG A 39 40.14 10.25 18.41
CA ARG A 39 39.08 11.13 18.92
C ARG A 39 38.41 11.91 17.80
N ARG A 40 39.20 12.38 16.81
CA ARG A 40 38.66 13.07 15.63
C ARG A 40 37.80 12.13 14.81
N LEU A 41 38.25 10.90 14.58
CA LEU A 41 37.48 9.88 13.86
C LEU A 41 36.17 9.56 14.58
N ALA A 42 36.19 9.29 15.88
CA ALA A 42 34.98 9.01 16.64
C ALA A 42 34.01 10.21 16.68
N ALA A 43 34.53 11.45 16.71
CA ALA A 43 33.70 12.66 16.64
C ALA A 43 33.02 12.81 15.27
N VAL A 44 33.75 12.52 14.18
CA VAL A 44 33.20 12.53 12.82
C VAL A 44 32.13 11.45 12.66
N LEU A 45 32.36 10.25 13.19
CA LEU A 45 31.37 9.15 13.13
C LEU A 45 30.09 9.47 13.91
N VAL A 46 30.20 10.06 15.10
CA VAL A 46 29.03 10.50 15.88
C VAL A 46 28.28 11.62 15.14
N ALA A 47 28.98 12.64 14.65
CA ALA A 47 28.36 13.74 13.91
C ALA A 47 27.70 13.26 12.61
N ALA A 48 28.33 12.33 11.89
CA ALA A 48 27.75 11.71 10.71
C ALA A 48 26.51 10.87 11.04
N GLY A 49 26.56 10.08 12.12
CA GLY A 49 25.41 9.31 12.60
C GLY A 49 24.22 10.19 12.99
N GLU A 50 24.47 11.33 13.64
CA GLU A 50 23.42 12.30 13.94
C GLU A 50 22.89 13.04 12.72
N ALA A 51 23.77 13.43 11.78
CA ALA A 51 23.35 14.04 10.51
C ALA A 51 22.39 13.13 9.75
N VAL A 52 22.73 11.84 9.67
CA VAL A 52 21.90 10.83 9.02
C VAL A 52 20.62 10.63 9.82
N GLY A 53 20.68 10.44 11.14
CA GLY A 53 19.50 10.24 11.98
C GLY A 53 18.50 11.40 11.92
N ILE A 54 18.96 12.64 12.07
CA ILE A 54 18.12 13.84 12.05
C ILE A 54 17.60 14.14 10.64
N GLY A 55 18.46 14.02 9.62
CA GLY A 55 18.09 14.31 8.23
C GLY A 55 17.04 13.35 7.73
N PHE A 56 17.19 12.08 8.11
CA PHE A 56 16.22 11.05 7.81
C PHE A 56 14.94 11.22 8.62
N TRP A 57 15.00 11.66 9.89
CA TRP A 57 13.81 11.89 10.71
C TRP A 57 12.97 13.07 10.22
N LEU A 58 13.61 14.19 9.91
CA LEU A 58 12.92 15.37 9.41
C LEU A 58 12.53 15.21 7.93
N GLY A 59 13.28 14.45 7.14
CA GLY A 59 12.93 14.15 5.75
C GLY A 59 11.80 13.13 5.64
N GLY A 60 11.88 12.01 6.35
CA GLY A 60 10.86 10.97 6.33
C GLY A 60 9.66 11.26 7.25
N GLY A 61 9.92 11.71 8.48
CA GLY A 61 8.90 11.83 9.54
C GLY A 61 8.04 13.06 9.39
N LEU A 62 8.62 14.20 9.02
CA LEU A 62 7.89 15.45 8.80
C LEU A 62 7.01 15.36 7.54
N VAL A 63 7.50 14.63 6.53
CA VAL A 63 6.73 14.34 5.32
C VAL A 63 5.60 13.33 5.59
N LEU A 64 5.85 12.28 6.36
CA LEU A 64 4.80 11.34 6.79
C LEU A 64 3.77 11.99 7.72
N PHE A 65 4.19 12.88 8.63
CA PHE A 65 3.30 13.60 9.53
C PHE A 65 2.47 14.64 8.77
N GLY A 66 3.06 15.38 7.82
CA GLY A 66 2.32 16.27 6.93
C GLY A 66 1.35 15.52 6.01
N TRP A 67 1.74 14.32 5.55
CA TRP A 67 0.88 13.41 4.80
C TRP A 67 -0.31 12.91 5.62
N ALA A 68 -0.07 12.53 6.88
CA ALA A 68 -1.10 12.01 7.79
C ALA A 68 -2.06 13.08 8.32
N PHE A 69 -1.57 14.30 8.54
CA PHE A 69 -2.30 15.34 9.27
C PHE A 69 -3.10 16.28 8.36
N TRP A 70 -2.71 16.47 7.09
CA TRP A 70 -3.19 17.64 6.36
C TRP A 70 -3.77 17.43 4.96
N TYR A 71 -3.31 16.48 4.14
CA TYR A 71 -3.73 16.52 2.73
C TYR A 71 -4.40 15.29 2.15
N GLY A 72 -4.06 14.05 2.49
CA GLY A 72 -4.60 12.89 1.73
C GLY A 72 -4.36 12.98 0.20
N ASP A 73 -3.57 13.95 -0.24
CA ASP A 73 -3.34 14.36 -1.62
C ASP A 73 -1.83 14.35 -1.85
N ASN A 74 -1.42 13.68 -2.92
CA ASN A 74 -0.03 13.27 -3.18
C ASN A 74 0.77 14.40 -3.84
N ASP A 75 0.67 15.61 -3.30
CA ASP A 75 1.31 16.77 -3.91
C ASP A 75 2.83 16.69 -3.72
N HIS A 76 3.53 16.47 -4.85
CA HIS A 76 4.94 16.11 -4.92
C HIS A 76 5.89 17.18 -4.34
N TRP A 77 5.43 18.44 -4.25
CA TRP A 77 6.24 19.56 -3.78
C TRP A 77 6.48 19.52 -2.27
N PHE A 78 5.52 19.03 -1.48
CA PHE A 78 5.67 18.90 -0.03
C PHE A 78 6.67 17.81 0.34
N TRP A 79 6.68 16.71 -0.42
CA TRP A 79 7.69 15.66 -0.30
C TRP A 79 9.08 16.24 -0.50
N THR A 80 9.33 16.91 -1.63
CA THR A 80 10.65 17.49 -1.93
C THR A 80 11.02 18.59 -0.93
N GLY A 81 10.08 19.46 -0.55
CA GLY A 81 10.32 20.56 0.40
C GLY A 81 10.64 20.08 1.82
N GLY A 82 9.93 19.07 2.31
CA GLY A 82 10.16 18.48 3.64
C GLY A 82 11.54 17.81 3.74
N TRP A 83 11.96 17.08 2.71
CA TRP A 83 13.31 16.52 2.63
C TRP A 83 14.40 17.60 2.64
N CYS A 84 14.23 18.69 1.89
CA CYS A 84 15.19 19.80 1.87
C CYS A 84 15.31 20.49 3.24
N ILE A 85 14.18 20.79 3.91
CA ILE A 85 14.17 21.42 5.24
C ILE A 85 14.83 20.49 6.26
N GLY A 86 14.49 19.20 6.22
CA GLY A 86 15.07 18.20 7.11
C GLY A 86 16.58 18.06 6.93
N ALA A 87 17.06 18.03 5.69
CA ALA A 87 18.49 18.00 5.37
C ALA A 87 19.24 19.23 5.90
N VAL A 88 18.66 20.43 5.78
CA VAL A 88 19.27 21.67 6.29
C VAL A 88 19.39 21.63 7.82
N VAL A 89 18.31 21.29 8.53
CA VAL A 89 18.32 21.23 10.00
C VAL A 89 19.28 20.16 10.52
N ALA A 90 19.33 19.02 9.84
CA ALA A 90 20.27 17.95 10.16
C ALA A 90 21.72 18.36 9.95
N GLY A 91 22.01 19.03 8.83
CA GLY A 91 23.34 19.57 8.54
C GLY A 91 23.79 20.58 9.58
N VAL A 92 22.91 21.52 9.97
CA VAL A 92 23.19 22.52 11.02
C VAL A 92 23.45 21.84 12.37
N THR A 93 22.63 20.87 12.75
CA THR A 93 22.77 20.17 14.03
C THR A 93 24.06 19.34 14.07
N ALA A 94 24.36 18.62 13.00
CA ALA A 94 25.59 17.86 12.87
C ALA A 94 26.84 18.74 12.89
N ALA A 95 26.80 19.90 12.22
CA ALA A 95 27.88 20.89 12.24
C ALA A 95 28.10 21.46 13.66
N ALA A 96 27.02 21.77 14.39
CA ALA A 96 27.11 22.24 15.76
C ALA A 96 27.70 21.18 16.72
N VAL A 97 27.31 19.92 16.54
CA VAL A 97 27.85 18.78 17.32
C VAL A 97 29.32 18.55 16.99
N ALA A 98 29.68 18.52 15.71
CA ALA A 98 31.07 18.39 15.24
C ALA A 98 31.94 19.52 15.78
N TRP A 99 31.47 20.77 15.74
CA TRP A 99 32.15 21.93 16.32
C TRP A 99 32.40 21.76 17.82
N LYS A 100 31.36 21.37 18.58
CA LYS A 100 31.46 21.18 20.04
C LYS A 100 32.39 20.03 20.42
N LEU A 101 32.45 18.99 19.60
CA LEU A 101 33.39 17.88 19.75
C LEU A 101 34.82 18.29 19.40
N ALA A 102 35.03 19.01 18.29
CA ALA A 102 36.34 19.47 17.84
C ALA A 102 36.98 20.47 18.82
N THR A 103 36.17 21.33 19.44
CA THR A 103 36.61 22.28 20.47
C THR A 103 36.85 21.63 21.84
N GLY A 104 36.55 20.33 21.99
CA GLY A 104 36.71 19.60 23.25
C GLY A 104 35.73 20.01 24.35
N ARG A 105 34.74 20.84 24.03
CA ARG A 105 33.71 21.37 24.95
C ARG A 105 32.54 20.40 25.18
N ALA A 106 32.53 19.27 24.49
CA ALA A 106 31.52 18.23 24.66
C ALA A 106 31.70 17.51 26.01
N SER A 107 30.70 17.61 26.87
CA SER A 107 30.61 16.82 28.10
C SER A 107 30.16 15.38 27.79
N ARG A 108 30.42 14.44 28.71
CA ARG A 108 29.88 13.06 28.57
C ARG A 108 28.35 13.05 28.49
N ARG A 109 27.68 13.88 29.30
CA ARG A 109 26.22 14.03 29.30
C ARG A 109 25.71 14.53 27.95
N PHE A 110 26.40 15.50 27.34
CA PHE A 110 26.04 16.01 26.01
C PHE A 110 26.00 14.89 24.97
N LEU A 111 27.02 14.03 24.95
CA LEU A 111 27.10 12.91 24.02
C LEU A 111 26.04 11.83 24.26
N TYR A 112 25.77 11.49 25.53
CA TYR A 112 24.72 10.52 25.85
C TYR A 112 23.33 11.01 25.41
N VAL A 113 23.02 12.29 25.66
CA VAL A 113 21.74 12.88 25.25
C VAL A 113 21.58 12.87 23.74
N HIS A 114 22.64 13.23 23.01
CA HIS A 114 22.65 13.27 21.55
C HIS A 114 22.53 11.86 20.93
N ALA A 115 23.32 10.89 21.41
CA ALA A 115 23.22 9.51 20.94
C ALA A 115 21.86 8.86 21.28
N ALA A 116 21.34 9.06 22.48
CA ALA A 116 20.02 8.56 22.87
C ALA A 116 18.92 9.24 22.04
N GLY A 117 19.02 10.55 21.81
CA GLY A 117 18.12 11.29 20.94
C GLY A 117 18.10 10.72 19.52
N ALA A 118 19.25 10.49 18.90
CA ALA A 118 19.35 9.89 17.58
C ALA A 118 18.72 8.48 17.51
N ILE A 119 18.93 7.64 18.52
CA ILE A 119 18.33 6.30 18.61
C ILE A 119 16.81 6.38 18.75
N VAL A 120 16.30 7.25 19.65
CA VAL A 120 14.87 7.45 19.86
C VAL A 120 14.20 8.00 18.60
N LEU A 121 14.86 8.92 17.91
CA LEU A 121 14.41 9.43 16.61
C LEU A 121 14.35 8.28 15.59
N LEU A 122 15.43 7.53 15.38
CA LEU A 122 15.43 6.40 14.44
C LEU A 122 14.37 5.33 14.77
N ALA A 123 14.18 5.01 16.06
CA ALA A 123 13.17 4.05 16.50
C ALA A 123 11.73 4.56 16.29
N SER A 124 11.46 5.82 16.62
CA SER A 124 10.14 6.44 16.37
C SER A 124 9.84 6.56 14.88
N LEU A 125 10.86 6.84 14.05
CA LEU A 125 10.70 6.85 12.60
C LEU A 125 10.44 5.45 12.06
N GLY A 126 11.20 4.45 12.51
CA GLY A 126 10.97 3.04 12.20
C GLY A 126 9.57 2.59 12.55
N ALA A 127 9.06 2.97 13.74
CA ALA A 127 7.71 2.68 14.17
C ALA A 127 6.65 3.40 13.32
N THR A 128 6.88 4.67 12.99
CA THR A 128 5.97 5.48 12.15
C THR A 128 5.94 4.95 10.72
N TYR A 129 7.10 4.60 10.15
CA TYR A 129 7.21 4.01 8.81
C TYR A 129 6.64 2.59 8.78
N ALA A 130 6.86 1.79 9.82
CA ALA A 130 6.21 0.48 9.95
C ALA A 130 4.69 0.63 10.06
N PHE A 131 4.19 1.58 10.84
CA PHE A 131 2.76 1.88 10.95
C PHE A 131 2.19 2.38 9.62
N HIS A 132 2.88 3.28 8.92
CA HIS A 132 2.48 3.75 7.59
C HIS A 132 2.59 2.66 6.53
N PHE A 133 3.59 1.80 6.57
CA PHE A 133 3.72 0.64 5.69
C PHE A 133 2.56 -0.32 5.95
N LEU A 134 2.27 -0.65 7.21
CA LEU A 134 1.13 -1.46 7.61
C LEU A 134 -0.22 -0.82 7.18
N ASN A 135 -0.34 0.51 7.20
CA ASN A 135 -1.55 1.23 6.78
C ASN A 135 -1.64 1.47 5.26
N THR A 136 -0.51 1.63 4.55
CA THR A 136 -0.46 1.76 3.08
C THR A 136 -0.56 0.41 2.39
N ILE A 137 -0.36 -0.68 3.12
CA ILE A 137 -0.99 -1.96 2.79
C ILE A 137 -2.50 -1.82 3.04
N LYS A 138 -3.18 -1.04 2.18
CA LYS A 138 -4.63 -1.16 1.87
C LYS A 138 -4.99 -2.54 1.28
N GLY A 139 -4.19 -3.56 1.61
CA GLY A 139 -4.28 -4.94 1.17
C GLY A 139 -4.16 -5.98 2.29
N THR A 140 -4.24 -5.57 3.56
CA THR A 140 -4.25 -6.51 4.70
C THR A 140 -5.66 -7.01 5.00
N ASN A 141 -6.68 -6.18 4.73
CA ASN A 141 -8.07 -6.59 4.84
C ASN A 141 -8.65 -6.82 3.44
N PRO A 142 -9.13 -8.03 3.11
CA PRO A 142 -9.71 -8.33 1.81
C PRO A 142 -10.98 -7.49 1.53
N ASP A 143 -11.69 -7.03 2.57
CA ASP A 143 -12.85 -6.15 2.42
C ASP A 143 -12.45 -4.77 1.89
N ALA A 144 -11.32 -4.23 2.37
CA ALA A 144 -10.81 -2.93 1.94
C ALA A 144 -10.32 -2.97 0.48
N ILE A 145 -9.68 -4.07 0.07
CA ILE A 145 -9.30 -4.30 -1.34
C ILE A 145 -10.56 -4.33 -2.20
N ALA A 146 -11.57 -5.09 -1.80
CA ALA A 146 -12.81 -5.20 -2.56
C ALA A 146 -13.55 -3.85 -2.68
N GLN A 147 -13.56 -3.06 -1.60
CA GLN A 147 -14.13 -1.71 -1.61
C GLN A 147 -13.36 -0.77 -2.54
N GLN A 148 -12.02 -0.81 -2.55
CA GLN A 148 -11.23 -0.02 -3.49
C GLN A 148 -11.54 -0.36 -4.95
N PHE A 149 -11.76 -1.64 -5.28
CA PHE A 149 -12.22 -2.04 -6.61
C PHE A 149 -13.62 -1.51 -6.92
N ALA A 150 -14.54 -1.55 -5.95
CA ALA A 150 -15.87 -0.97 -6.10
C ALA A 150 -15.83 0.54 -6.34
N ASP A 151 -15.04 1.29 -5.56
CA ASP A 151 -14.90 2.73 -5.69
C ASP A 151 -14.32 3.12 -7.06
N ASN A 152 -13.30 2.39 -7.52
CA ASN A 152 -12.72 2.60 -8.85
C ASN A 152 -13.73 2.30 -9.97
N LEU A 153 -14.53 1.25 -9.81
CA LEU A 153 -15.56 0.88 -10.79
C LEU A 153 -16.70 1.90 -10.78
N SER A 154 -17.08 2.38 -9.59
CA SER A 154 -18.08 3.44 -9.40
C SER A 154 -17.64 4.74 -10.05
N ALA A 155 -16.38 5.15 -9.86
CA ALA A 155 -15.82 6.34 -10.51
C ALA A 155 -15.80 6.23 -12.05
N ARG A 156 -15.63 5.02 -12.60
CA ARG A 156 -15.63 4.79 -14.06
C ARG A 156 -17.02 4.72 -14.68
N THR A 157 -17.97 4.12 -13.96
CA THR A 157 -19.32 3.86 -14.46
C THR A 157 -20.30 4.98 -14.10
N GLY A 158 -19.98 5.79 -13.08
CA GLY A 158 -20.90 6.77 -12.50
C GLY A 158 -21.99 6.16 -11.61
N GLU A 159 -21.99 4.84 -11.43
CA GLU A 159 -22.99 4.12 -10.63
C GLU A 159 -22.45 3.80 -9.23
N PRO A 160 -23.28 3.82 -8.17
CA PRO A 160 -22.85 3.34 -6.86
C PRO A 160 -22.64 1.83 -6.88
N ILE A 161 -21.42 1.37 -6.59
CA ILE A 161 -21.07 -0.05 -6.55
C ILE A 161 -20.98 -0.53 -5.10
N ARG A 162 -21.72 -1.59 -4.79
CA ARG A 162 -21.70 -2.27 -3.49
C ARG A 162 -20.86 -3.53 -3.57
N VAL A 163 -20.15 -3.84 -2.49
CA VAL A 163 -19.39 -5.08 -2.35
C VAL A 163 -20.22 -6.09 -1.55
N ILE A 164 -20.38 -7.30 -2.07
CA ILE A 164 -21.02 -8.41 -1.35
C ILE A 164 -20.05 -9.60 -1.29
N GLU A 165 -19.70 -10.05 -0.09
CA GLU A 165 -18.92 -11.28 0.09
C GLU A 165 -19.79 -12.48 -0.30
N THR A 166 -19.33 -13.28 -1.27
CA THR A 166 -20.07 -14.44 -1.78
C THR A 166 -19.51 -15.77 -1.32
N GLN A 167 -18.21 -15.82 -1.01
CA GLN A 167 -17.57 -17.06 -0.60
C GLN A 167 -16.37 -16.77 0.29
N ARG A 168 -16.32 -17.45 1.44
CA ARG A 168 -15.15 -17.51 2.32
C ARG A 168 -14.66 -18.95 2.39
N ALA A 169 -13.37 -19.18 2.16
CA ALA A 169 -12.78 -20.48 2.39
C ALA A 169 -12.71 -20.79 3.90
N PRO A 170 -12.84 -22.06 4.34
CA PRO A 170 -12.87 -22.42 5.76
C PRO A 170 -11.62 -22.02 6.55
N ASP A 171 -10.48 -21.98 5.87
CA ASP A 171 -9.16 -21.61 6.39
C ASP A 171 -8.87 -20.10 6.26
N ASP A 172 -9.84 -19.31 5.78
CA ASP A 172 -9.70 -17.89 5.48
C ASP A 172 -8.48 -17.56 4.59
N THR A 173 -8.12 -18.47 3.67
CA THR A 173 -7.05 -18.22 2.70
C THR A 173 -7.56 -17.64 1.39
N ARG A 174 -8.87 -17.72 1.15
CA ARG A 174 -9.53 -17.19 -0.04
C ARG A 174 -10.87 -16.55 0.30
N ARG A 175 -11.10 -15.36 -0.26
CA ARG A 175 -12.41 -14.68 -0.22
C ARG A 175 -12.81 -14.26 -1.63
N SER A 176 -14.10 -14.40 -1.94
CA SER A 176 -14.67 -13.95 -3.20
C SER A 176 -15.77 -12.93 -2.93
N TYR A 177 -15.78 -11.87 -3.71
CA TYR A 177 -16.73 -10.78 -3.65
C TYR A 177 -17.43 -10.62 -5.00
N ARG A 178 -18.70 -10.23 -4.97
CA ARG A 178 -19.42 -9.67 -6.11
C ARG A 178 -19.50 -8.16 -5.94
N LEU A 179 -19.24 -7.46 -7.04
CA LEU A 179 -19.42 -6.02 -7.17
C LEU A 179 -20.78 -5.80 -7.83
N MET A 180 -21.70 -5.18 -7.11
CA MET A 180 -23.10 -5.01 -7.51
C MET A 180 -23.38 -3.54 -7.76
N ALA A 181 -23.90 -3.20 -8.95
CA ALA A 181 -24.68 -1.99 -9.13
C ALA A 181 -26.05 -2.17 -8.44
N PRO A 182 -26.90 -1.12 -8.33
CA PRO A 182 -28.19 -1.22 -7.67
C PRO A 182 -29.04 -2.41 -8.13
N ASP A 183 -29.01 -2.70 -9.43
CA ASP A 183 -29.94 -3.64 -10.06
C ASP A 183 -29.25 -4.88 -10.68
N GLU A 184 -27.93 -4.88 -10.86
CA GLU A 184 -27.22 -6.00 -11.49
C GLU A 184 -25.74 -6.13 -11.08
N PRO A 185 -25.15 -7.35 -11.16
CA PRO A 185 -23.73 -7.55 -10.94
C PRO A 185 -22.89 -6.89 -12.04
N ARG A 186 -21.84 -6.18 -11.63
CA ARG A 186 -20.85 -5.54 -12.51
C ARG A 186 -19.51 -6.26 -12.52
N GLY A 187 -19.22 -7.05 -11.50
CA GLY A 187 -18.00 -7.86 -11.49
C GLY A 187 -17.92 -8.87 -10.37
N ARG A 188 -16.92 -9.73 -10.47
CA ARG A 188 -16.48 -10.65 -9.42
C ARG A 188 -15.01 -10.43 -9.14
N LEU A 189 -14.65 -10.46 -7.86
CA LEU A 189 -13.29 -10.33 -7.37
C LEU A 189 -12.97 -11.56 -6.49
N SER A 190 -11.85 -12.21 -6.72
CA SER A 190 -11.31 -13.22 -5.81
C SER A 190 -9.97 -12.75 -5.26
N LEU A 191 -9.84 -12.87 -3.95
CA LEU A 191 -8.65 -12.49 -3.19
C LEU A 191 -8.10 -13.73 -2.49
N HIS A 192 -6.78 -13.87 -2.50
CA HIS A 192 -6.06 -14.93 -1.80
C HIS A 192 -5.06 -14.35 -0.82
N ARG A 193 -4.98 -14.97 0.36
CA ARG A 193 -4.00 -14.63 1.38
C ARG A 193 -2.59 -15.07 0.92
N ARG A 194 -1.64 -14.15 0.93
CA ARG A 194 -0.21 -14.41 0.68
C ARG A 194 0.57 -14.36 1.98
N GLY A 195 0.72 -15.53 2.61
CA GLY A 195 1.43 -15.66 3.87
C GLY A 195 0.81 -14.85 5.00
N TRP A 196 1.64 -14.33 5.90
CA TRP A 196 1.19 -13.61 7.09
C TRP A 196 0.90 -12.13 6.83
N PHE A 197 1.40 -11.58 5.71
CA PHE A 197 1.52 -10.14 5.53
C PHE A 197 0.47 -9.49 4.61
N GLY A 198 -0.45 -10.26 4.02
CA GLY A 198 -1.59 -9.65 3.35
C GLY A 198 -2.37 -10.53 2.38
N TRP A 199 -3.26 -9.88 1.65
CA TRP A 199 -4.11 -10.44 0.63
C TRP A 199 -3.71 -9.89 -0.74
N SER A 200 -3.79 -10.75 -1.74
CA SER A 200 -3.51 -10.41 -3.13
C SER A 200 -4.70 -10.75 -4.01
N HIS A 201 -4.88 -9.93 -5.04
CA HIS A 201 -5.82 -10.23 -6.11
C HIS A 201 -5.40 -11.52 -6.84
N SER A 202 -6.30 -12.50 -6.91
CA SER A 202 -6.08 -13.74 -7.67
C SER A 202 -6.76 -13.71 -9.02
N SER A 203 -7.99 -13.20 -9.09
CA SER A 203 -8.77 -13.12 -10.32
C SER A 203 -9.89 -12.09 -10.20
N SER A 204 -10.21 -11.48 -11.34
CA SER A 204 -11.39 -10.62 -11.50
C SER A 204 -12.05 -10.91 -12.82
N ALA A 205 -13.37 -10.77 -12.85
CA ALA A 205 -14.19 -10.79 -14.05
C ALA A 205 -15.09 -9.56 -14.02
N MET A 206 -15.16 -8.83 -15.12
CA MET A 206 -16.17 -7.78 -15.30
C MET A 206 -17.34 -8.34 -16.09
N PHE A 207 -18.54 -7.99 -15.65
CA PHE A 207 -19.78 -8.38 -16.29
C PHE A 207 -20.33 -7.16 -17.05
N PRO A 208 -20.52 -7.26 -18.37
CA PRO A 208 -21.26 -6.23 -19.10
C PRO A 208 -22.72 -6.16 -18.62
N PRO A 209 -23.46 -5.09 -18.96
CA PRO A 209 -24.89 -5.00 -18.67
C PRO A 209 -25.63 -6.21 -19.22
N SER A 210 -26.56 -6.77 -18.42
CA SER A 210 -27.27 -8.00 -18.78
C SER A 210 -28.11 -7.86 -20.07
N GLN A 211 -28.58 -6.64 -20.36
CA GLN A 211 -29.32 -6.32 -21.58
C GLN A 211 -28.47 -6.43 -22.84
N ASP A 212 -27.20 -6.02 -22.79
CA ASP A 212 -26.28 -6.10 -23.92
C ASP A 212 -25.95 -7.56 -24.24
N GLU A 213 -25.73 -8.37 -23.22
CA GLU A 213 -25.53 -9.82 -23.38
C GLU A 213 -26.77 -10.52 -23.93
N LEU A 214 -27.97 -10.13 -23.46
CA LEU A 214 -29.21 -10.65 -24.01
C LEU A 214 -29.40 -10.26 -25.49
N ALA A 215 -29.06 -9.03 -25.87
CA ALA A 215 -29.10 -8.58 -27.26
C ALA A 215 -28.11 -9.39 -28.13
N ARG A 216 -26.90 -9.64 -27.64
CA ARG A 216 -25.92 -10.51 -28.31
C ARG A 216 -26.43 -11.93 -28.46
N ALA A 217 -27.01 -12.51 -27.40
CA ALA A 217 -27.58 -13.85 -27.44
C ALA A 217 -28.70 -13.95 -28.49
N ARG A 218 -29.60 -12.96 -28.55
CA ARG A 218 -30.67 -12.87 -29.56
C ARG A 218 -30.12 -12.79 -30.98
N GLN A 219 -29.10 -11.98 -31.20
CA GLN A 219 -28.46 -11.88 -32.51
C GLN A 219 -27.80 -13.20 -32.90
N ARG A 220 -27.12 -13.86 -31.96
CA ARG A 220 -26.46 -15.15 -32.19
C ARG A 220 -27.47 -16.26 -32.48
N LEU A 221 -28.58 -16.31 -31.75
CA LEU A 221 -29.66 -17.28 -31.99
C LEU A 221 -30.28 -17.18 -33.38
N LYS A 222 -30.27 -16.00 -34.02
CA LYS A 222 -30.74 -15.84 -35.42
C LYS A 222 -29.82 -16.53 -36.42
N THR A 223 -28.53 -16.62 -36.12
CA THR A 223 -27.51 -17.16 -37.02
C THR A 223 -27.08 -18.58 -36.67
N ASP A 224 -27.06 -18.92 -35.39
CA ASP A 224 -26.47 -20.12 -34.82
C ASP A 224 -27.09 -20.40 -33.44
N THR A 225 -28.09 -21.27 -33.44
CA THR A 225 -28.82 -21.68 -32.23
C THR A 225 -27.91 -22.37 -31.21
N ALA A 226 -26.92 -23.15 -31.68
CA ALA A 226 -26.00 -23.88 -30.81
C ALA A 226 -25.02 -22.94 -30.10
N GLY A 227 -24.58 -21.87 -30.77
CA GLY A 227 -23.72 -20.84 -30.17
C GLY A 227 -24.48 -19.82 -29.30
N GLY A 228 -25.78 -19.59 -29.54
CA GLY A 228 -26.59 -18.67 -28.74
C GLY A 228 -27.07 -19.24 -27.40
N LYS A 229 -27.28 -20.56 -27.32
CA LYS A 229 -27.77 -21.23 -26.11
C LYS A 229 -26.83 -21.09 -24.89
N PRO A 230 -25.50 -21.29 -25.00
CA PRO A 230 -24.58 -21.12 -23.88
C PRO A 230 -24.55 -19.68 -23.33
N ILE A 231 -24.79 -18.68 -24.19
CA ILE A 231 -24.85 -17.27 -23.77
C ILE A 231 -26.11 -17.03 -22.92
N LEU A 232 -27.25 -17.60 -23.32
CA LEU A 232 -28.47 -17.52 -22.52
C LEU A 232 -28.34 -18.23 -21.17
N GLU A 233 -27.72 -19.41 -21.14
CA GLU A 233 -27.43 -20.15 -19.90
C GLU A 233 -26.52 -19.31 -18.98
N CYS A 234 -25.46 -18.71 -19.54
CA CYS A 234 -24.56 -17.79 -18.84
C CYS A 234 -25.31 -16.58 -18.25
N ILE A 235 -26.30 -16.03 -18.96
CA ILE A 235 -27.11 -14.90 -18.45
C ILE A 235 -27.96 -15.34 -17.25
N THR A 236 -28.60 -16.51 -17.33
CA THR A 236 -29.43 -17.03 -16.23
C THR A 236 -28.62 -17.34 -14.97
N GLU A 237 -27.38 -17.79 -15.12
CA GLU A 237 -26.48 -18.10 -14.00
C GLU A 237 -25.86 -16.84 -13.37
N ASN A 238 -25.43 -15.88 -14.19
CA ASN A 238 -24.64 -14.74 -13.72
C ASN A 238 -25.48 -13.52 -13.33
N TYR A 239 -26.69 -13.35 -13.88
CA TYR A 239 -27.58 -12.22 -13.57
C TYR A 239 -28.92 -12.67 -12.95
N PRO A 240 -28.92 -13.51 -11.90
CA PRO A 240 -30.15 -14.07 -11.36
C PRO A 240 -31.09 -12.97 -10.84
N GLY A 241 -32.38 -13.10 -11.12
CA GLY A 241 -33.41 -12.14 -10.68
C GLY A 241 -33.52 -10.87 -11.52
N THR A 242 -32.68 -10.68 -12.54
CA THR A 242 -32.82 -9.57 -13.49
C THR A 242 -33.90 -9.85 -14.55
N PRO A 243 -34.52 -8.81 -15.15
CA PRO A 243 -35.42 -8.99 -16.29
C PRO A 243 -34.78 -9.76 -17.44
N SER A 244 -33.48 -9.52 -17.69
CA SER A 244 -32.70 -10.18 -18.72
C SER A 244 -32.56 -11.69 -18.48
N ALA A 245 -32.39 -12.12 -17.23
CA ALA A 245 -32.36 -13.55 -16.88
C ALA A 245 -33.73 -14.22 -17.04
N ALA A 246 -34.82 -13.56 -16.64
CA ALA A 246 -36.17 -14.07 -16.86
C ALA A 246 -36.47 -14.23 -18.36
N GLU A 247 -36.02 -13.28 -19.18
CA GLU A 247 -36.18 -13.33 -20.63
C GLU A 247 -35.28 -14.39 -21.28
N ALA A 248 -34.03 -14.54 -20.82
CA ALA A 248 -33.14 -15.60 -21.27
C ALA A 248 -33.70 -17.00 -20.98
N GLN A 249 -34.29 -17.20 -19.80
CA GLN A 249 -34.95 -18.45 -19.42
C GLN A 249 -36.13 -18.77 -20.36
N LYS A 250 -36.98 -17.78 -20.66
CA LYS A 250 -38.08 -17.95 -21.63
C LYS A 250 -37.59 -18.39 -23.00
N LEU A 251 -36.49 -17.80 -23.48
CA LEU A 251 -35.88 -18.17 -24.76
C LEU A 251 -35.34 -19.61 -24.72
N LEU A 252 -34.66 -20.01 -23.64
CA LEU A 252 -34.17 -21.38 -23.46
C LEU A 252 -35.31 -22.41 -23.45
N ASP A 253 -36.41 -22.12 -22.77
CA ASP A 253 -37.56 -23.01 -22.70
C ASP A 253 -38.26 -23.12 -24.07
N GLY A 254 -38.34 -22.02 -24.82
CA GLY A 254 -38.83 -22.03 -26.21
C GLY A 254 -37.98 -22.90 -27.15
N LEU A 255 -36.65 -22.92 -26.96
CA LEU A 255 -35.75 -23.77 -27.74
C LEU A 255 -35.94 -25.27 -27.43
N LYS A 256 -36.21 -25.63 -26.17
CA LYS A 256 -36.48 -27.02 -25.77
C LYS A 256 -37.74 -27.57 -26.44
N VAL A 257 -38.83 -26.80 -26.45
CA VAL A 257 -40.11 -27.23 -27.04
C VAL A 257 -40.00 -27.47 -28.56
N ASN A 258 -39.20 -26.67 -29.26
CA ASN A 258 -39.01 -26.84 -30.71
C ASN A 258 -38.14 -28.06 -31.05
N SER A 259 -37.21 -28.47 -30.18
CA SER A 259 -36.42 -29.69 -30.37
C SER A 259 -37.21 -30.98 -30.18
N THR A 260 -38.35 -30.95 -29.47
CA THR A 260 -39.20 -32.14 -29.23
C THR A 260 -40.24 -32.36 -30.34
N ARG A 261 -40.40 -31.40 -31.26
CA ARG A 261 -41.35 -31.48 -32.40
C ARG A 261 -40.68 -31.78 -33.74
N GLN A 262 -39.35 -31.91 -33.77
CA GLN A 262 -38.57 -32.39 -34.91
C GLN A 262 -38.17 -33.85 -34.68
#